data_AF-A0A6M2DCX3-F1
#
_entry.id   AF-A0A6M2DCX3-F1
#
_cell.length_a   1.000
_cell.length_b   1.000
_cell.length_c   1.000
_cell.angle_alpha   90.00
_cell.angle_beta   90.00
_cell.angle_gamma   90.00
#
_symmetry.space_group_name_H-M   'P 1'
#
loop_
_entity.id
_entity.type
_entity.pdbx_description
1 polymer ?
#
loop_
_entity_poly.entity_id
_entity_poly.type
_entity_poly.pdbx_seq_one_letter_code
_entity_poly.pdbx_strand_id
1 'polypeptide(L)'
;SLVVSQTRRISLYAPSCIQASPCLYAEPLKKKRRIDPQILRQREERKKKKLEKQIRRLEKSARQLKPIEELEVPLELIDQNKERTRPAIKHSEEELERRAILQKEWTRARTQMCLGDYQMIDRILSSQQKALDELRKESEELYLEAVQLDHEIFPFTASGPKITPPIKKL
;
A
#
# COMPACT_ATOMS: atom_id res chain seq x y z
N SER A 1 68.61 34.48 2.48
CA SER A 1 69.62 33.79 1.65
C SER A 1 68.96 32.58 0.99
N LEU A 2 69.48 32.24 -0.20
CA LEU A 2 69.25 31.05 -1.04
C LEU A 2 68.12 31.11 -2.10
N VAL A 3 68.64 31.31 -3.31
CA VAL A 3 68.13 31.25 -4.69
C VAL A 3 67.57 29.87 -5.05
N VAL A 4 66.51 29.80 -5.87
CA VAL A 4 66.36 28.75 -6.90
C VAL A 4 65.66 29.30 -8.16
N SER A 5 66.48 29.60 -9.15
CA SER A 5 66.41 29.29 -10.59
C SER A 5 65.11 29.43 -11.40
N GLN A 6 65.19 30.28 -12.44
CA GLN A 6 64.37 30.32 -13.64
C GLN A 6 64.56 29.07 -14.53
N THR A 7 63.48 28.59 -15.15
CA THR A 7 63.51 28.12 -16.55
C THR A 7 62.19 28.48 -17.27
N ARG A 8 62.29 29.26 -18.35
CA ARG A 8 61.19 29.62 -19.25
C ARG A 8 60.89 28.44 -20.18
N ARG A 9 59.62 28.03 -20.27
CA ARG A 9 59.14 27.17 -21.36
C ARG A 9 58.78 28.03 -22.56
N ILE A 10 59.59 27.96 -23.62
CA ILE A 10 59.30 28.56 -24.92
C ILE A 10 58.61 27.48 -25.76
N SER A 11 57.32 27.65 -26.03
CA SER A 11 56.59 26.82 -27.00
C SER A 11 56.84 27.37 -28.40
N LEU A 12 57.25 26.51 -29.33
CA LEU A 12 57.65 26.81 -30.71
C LEU A 12 56.53 26.57 -31.75
N TYR A 13 55.27 26.42 -31.31
CA TYR A 13 54.16 26.19 -32.22
C TYR A 13 53.26 27.43 -32.32
N ALA A 14 52.96 27.80 -33.56
CA ALA A 14 52.34 29.03 -34.04
C ALA A 14 51.23 29.60 -33.15
N PRO A 15 51.08 30.95 -33.05
CA PRO A 15 50.00 31.54 -32.28
C PRO A 15 48.68 31.03 -32.85
N SER A 16 47.91 30.36 -31.99
CA SER A 16 46.50 30.09 -32.21
C SER A 16 45.87 31.36 -32.75
N CYS A 17 45.43 31.28 -34.00
CA CYS A 17 44.73 32.34 -34.68
C CYS A 17 43.69 32.92 -33.73
N ILE A 18 43.79 34.23 -33.46
CA ILE A 18 42.81 34.94 -32.66
C ILE A 18 41.50 34.86 -33.44
N GLN A 19 40.66 33.88 -33.12
CA GLN A 19 39.28 33.87 -33.57
C GLN A 19 38.53 34.85 -32.69
N ALA A 20 38.51 36.10 -33.12
CA ALA A 20 37.56 37.06 -32.62
C ALA A 20 36.18 36.60 -33.11
N SER A 21 35.38 36.01 -32.21
CA SER A 21 33.94 35.93 -32.45
C SER A 21 33.47 37.35 -32.74
N PRO A 22 32.65 37.57 -33.79
CA PRO A 22 32.16 38.90 -34.08
C PRO A 22 31.52 39.43 -32.80
N CYS A 23 31.91 40.64 -32.38
CA CYS A 23 31.21 41.34 -31.32
C CYS A 23 29.76 41.47 -31.80
N LEU A 24 28.90 40.56 -31.36
CA LEU A 24 27.47 40.74 -31.47
C LEU A 24 27.23 41.99 -30.62
N TYR A 25 27.13 43.13 -31.27
CA TYR A 25 26.61 44.39 -30.73
C TYR A 25 25.13 44.19 -30.37
N ALA A 26 24.80 43.11 -29.65
CA ALA A 26 23.52 42.92 -29.05
C ALA A 26 23.31 44.12 -28.15
N GLU A 27 22.21 44.84 -28.37
CA GLU A 27 21.82 45.95 -27.52
C GLU A 27 21.97 45.49 -26.06
N PRO A 28 22.62 46.28 -25.19
CA PRO A 28 22.79 45.92 -23.78
C PRO A 28 21.43 45.48 -23.23
N LEU A 29 21.43 44.33 -22.53
CA LEU A 29 20.22 43.62 -22.13
C LEU A 29 19.21 44.62 -21.55
N LYS A 30 18.08 44.83 -22.23
CA LYS A 30 17.09 45.84 -21.84
C LYS A 30 16.75 45.62 -20.38
N LYS A 31 16.96 46.65 -19.55
CA LYS A 31 16.71 46.59 -18.10
C LYS A 31 15.32 46.00 -17.88
N LYS A 32 15.25 44.88 -17.15
CA LYS A 32 13.96 44.23 -16.86
C LYS A 32 13.03 45.29 -16.27
N ARG A 33 11.94 45.57 -16.99
CA ARG A 33 10.96 46.55 -16.54
C ARG A 33 10.39 46.06 -15.22
N ARG A 34 10.36 46.94 -14.22
CA ARG A 34 9.70 46.66 -12.95
C ARG A 34 8.25 46.34 -13.28
N ILE A 35 7.85 45.09 -13.02
CA ILE A 35 6.48 44.64 -13.26
C ILE A 35 5.64 45.21 -12.12
N ASP A 36 4.45 45.71 -12.45
CA ASP A 36 3.54 46.23 -11.44
C ASP A 36 3.25 45.16 -10.37
N PRO A 37 3.27 45.52 -9.08
CA PRO A 37 3.05 44.58 -7.99
C PRO A 37 1.71 43.84 -8.11
N GLN A 38 0.70 44.49 -8.71
CA GLN A 38 -0.61 43.90 -8.95
C GLN A 38 -0.57 42.78 -10.02
N ILE A 39 0.24 42.92 -11.06
CA ILE A 39 0.43 41.89 -12.09
C ILE A 39 1.14 40.67 -11.50
N LEU A 40 2.12 40.88 -10.61
CA LEU A 40 2.80 39.79 -9.90
C LEU A 40 1.84 39.03 -8.97
N ARG A 41 1.05 39.75 -8.15
CA ARG A 41 0.01 39.15 -7.28
C ARG A 41 -1.00 38.34 -8.09
N GLN A 42 -1.48 38.87 -9.22
CA GLN A 42 -2.40 38.14 -10.11
C GLN A 42 -1.78 36.87 -10.69
N ARG A 43 -0.49 36.88 -11.05
CA ARG A 43 0.22 35.67 -11.54
C ARG A 43 0.35 34.62 -10.44
N GLU A 44 0.64 35.03 -9.21
CA GLU A 44 0.70 34.14 -8.05
C GLU A 44 -0.66 33.56 -7.70
N GLU A 45 -1.72 34.36 -7.66
CA GLU A 45 -3.09 33.89 -7.45
C GLU A 45 -3.53 32.89 -8.52
N ARG A 46 -3.17 33.12 -9.78
CA ARG A 46 -3.43 32.16 -10.87
C ARG A 46 -2.71 30.83 -10.65
N LYS A 47 -1.46 30.85 -10.16
CA LYS A 47 -0.71 29.62 -9.84
C LYS A 47 -1.32 28.90 -8.63
N LYS A 48 -1.65 29.62 -7.56
CA LYS A 48 -2.32 29.07 -6.37
C LYS A 48 -3.65 28.39 -6.72
N LYS A 49 -4.51 29.07 -7.49
CA LYS A 49 -5.80 28.51 -7.94
C LYS A 49 -5.64 27.27 -8.82
N LYS A 50 -4.58 27.19 -9.64
CA LYS A 50 -4.27 25.99 -10.44
C LYS A 50 -3.86 24.81 -9.56
N LEU A 51 -2.97 25.04 -8.61
CA LEU A 51 -2.51 24.03 -7.65
C LEU A 51 -3.67 23.53 -6.78
N GLU A 52 -4.49 24.44 -6.26
CA GLU A 52 -5.66 24.09 -5.45
C GLU A 52 -6.65 23.21 -6.23
N LYS A 53 -6.90 23.52 -7.51
CA LYS A 53 -7.74 22.67 -8.36
C LYS A 53 -7.13 21.29 -8.62
N GLN A 54 -5.81 21.21 -8.79
CA GLN A 54 -5.11 19.93 -8.99
C GLN A 54 -5.15 19.09 -7.71
N ILE A 55 -4.90 19.68 -6.56
CA ILE A 55 -5.02 19.03 -5.24
C ILE A 55 -6.43 18.48 -5.07
N ARG A 56 -7.47 19.29 -5.30
CA ARG A 56 -8.87 18.84 -5.20
C ARG A 56 -9.20 17.67 -6.14
N ARG A 57 -8.61 17.62 -7.34
CA ARG A 57 -8.80 16.49 -8.28
C ARG A 57 -8.10 15.23 -7.78
N LEU A 58 -6.87 15.36 -7.30
CA LEU A 58 -6.09 14.23 -6.77
C LEU A 58 -6.72 13.67 -5.51
N GLU A 59 -7.19 14.53 -4.59
CA GLU A 59 -7.90 14.10 -3.38
C GLU A 59 -9.20 13.38 -3.69
N LYS A 60 -9.95 13.85 -4.71
CA LYS A 60 -11.17 13.17 -5.15
C LYS A 60 -10.87 11.79 -5.75
N SER A 61 -9.82 11.68 -6.56
CA SER A 61 -9.41 10.42 -7.18
C SER A 61 -8.83 9.43 -6.18
N ALA A 62 -8.03 9.88 -5.21
CA ALA A 62 -7.41 9.02 -4.19
C ALA A 62 -8.45 8.37 -3.27
N ARG A 63 -9.62 9.01 -3.09
CA ARG A 63 -10.74 8.47 -2.31
C ARG A 63 -11.63 7.50 -3.09
N GLN A 64 -11.50 7.44 -4.42
CA GLN A 64 -12.27 6.50 -5.22
C GLN A 64 -11.62 5.12 -5.11
N LEU A 65 -12.33 4.20 -4.45
CA LEU A 65 -11.92 2.80 -4.37
C LEU A 65 -11.99 2.18 -5.77
N LYS A 66 -11.07 1.26 -6.06
CA LYS A 66 -11.19 0.42 -7.25
C LYS A 66 -12.44 -0.46 -7.08
N PRO A 67 -13.26 -0.63 -8.14
CA PRO A 67 -14.38 -1.57 -8.07
C PRO A 67 -13.85 -2.98 -7.84
N ILE A 68 -14.64 -3.80 -7.13
CA ILE A 68 -14.30 -5.19 -6.82
C ILE A 68 -15.03 -6.08 -7.82
N GLU A 69 -14.28 -6.55 -8.82
CA GLU A 69 -14.82 -7.32 -9.94
C GLU A 69 -15.55 -8.60 -9.51
N GLU A 70 -15.07 -9.26 -8.44
CA GLU A 70 -15.67 -10.51 -7.93
C GLU A 70 -17.06 -10.34 -7.31
N LEU A 71 -17.40 -9.13 -6.86
CA LEU A 71 -18.72 -8.83 -6.28
C LEU A 71 -19.74 -8.42 -7.35
N GLU A 72 -19.27 -7.95 -8.50
CA GLU A 72 -20.13 -7.49 -9.59
C GLU A 72 -20.42 -8.64 -10.55
N VAL A 73 -21.70 -8.78 -10.94
CA VAL A 73 -22.08 -9.80 -11.93
C VAL A 73 -21.66 -9.30 -13.33
N PRO A 74 -20.87 -10.08 -14.09
CA PRO A 74 -20.52 -9.73 -15.46
C PRO A 74 -21.75 -9.48 -16.33
N LEU A 75 -21.72 -8.42 -17.13
CA LEU A 75 -22.84 -8.02 -18.00
C LEU A 75 -23.24 -9.13 -18.99
N GLU A 76 -22.27 -9.89 -19.49
CA GLU A 76 -22.50 -11.01 -20.40
C GLU A 76 -23.45 -12.07 -19.81
N LEU A 77 -23.36 -12.33 -18.50
CA LEU A 77 -24.23 -13.30 -17.82
C LEU A 77 -25.64 -12.76 -17.63
N ILE A 78 -25.80 -11.45 -17.51
CA ILE A 78 -27.11 -10.80 -17.41
C ILE A 78 -27.83 -10.90 -18.76
N ASP A 79 -27.12 -10.63 -19.85
CA ASP A 79 -27.68 -10.70 -21.21
C ASP A 79 -28.05 -12.14 -21.60
N GLN A 80 -27.18 -13.10 -21.29
CA GLN A 80 -27.40 -14.53 -21.59
C GLN A 80 -28.29 -15.25 -20.55
N ASN A 81 -28.81 -14.53 -19.56
CA ASN A 81 -29.51 -15.15 -18.42
C ASN A 81 -30.65 -16.07 -18.87
N LYS A 82 -31.44 -15.65 -19.87
CA LYS A 82 -32.57 -16.44 -20.38
C LYS A 82 -32.14 -17.76 -21.03
N GLU A 83 -30.99 -17.77 -21.71
CA GLU A 83 -30.48 -18.94 -22.43
C GLU A 83 -29.74 -19.90 -21.50
N ARG A 84 -29.10 -19.38 -20.45
CA ARG A 84 -28.29 -20.15 -19.50
C ARG A 84 -29.06 -20.63 -18.28
N THR A 85 -30.24 -20.06 -17.99
CA THR A 85 -31.05 -20.42 -16.83
C THR A 85 -31.55 -21.85 -16.95
N ARG A 86 -31.22 -22.66 -15.94
CA ARG A 86 -31.77 -24.02 -15.80
C ARG A 86 -33.20 -23.93 -15.23
N PRO A 87 -34.14 -24.78 -15.68
CA PRO A 87 -35.49 -24.79 -15.13
C PRO A 87 -35.45 -25.11 -13.64
N ALA A 88 -36.32 -24.45 -12.87
CA ALA A 88 -36.41 -24.69 -11.43
C ALA A 88 -36.86 -26.13 -11.15
N ILE A 89 -36.02 -26.89 -10.45
CA ILE A 89 -36.33 -28.25 -10.02
C ILE A 89 -37.24 -28.15 -8.79
N LYS A 90 -38.44 -28.74 -8.89
CA LYS A 90 -39.32 -28.93 -7.73
C LYS A 90 -38.83 -30.15 -6.96
N HIS A 91 -38.49 -29.96 -5.69
CA HIS A 91 -38.10 -31.04 -4.80
C HIS A 91 -39.34 -31.76 -4.25
N SER A 92 -39.22 -33.08 -4.04
CA SER A 92 -40.23 -33.84 -3.29
C SER A 92 -40.27 -33.36 -1.84
N GLU A 93 -41.42 -33.49 -1.18
CA GLU A 93 -41.58 -33.13 0.24
C GLU A 93 -40.56 -33.87 1.12
N GLU A 94 -40.34 -35.15 0.86
CA GLU A 94 -39.34 -35.98 1.55
C GLU A 94 -37.91 -35.41 1.43
N GLU A 95 -37.53 -34.87 0.26
CA GLU A 95 -36.22 -34.28 0.04
C GLU A 95 -36.06 -32.97 0.83
N LEU A 96 -37.12 -32.16 0.89
CA LEU A 96 -37.13 -30.90 1.64
C LEU A 96 -37.01 -31.16 3.13
N GLU A 97 -37.75 -32.15 3.65
CA GLU A 97 -37.66 -32.57 5.05
C GLU A 97 -36.26 -33.09 5.39
N ARG A 98 -35.70 -33.95 4.54
CA ARG A 98 -34.32 -34.45 4.69
C ARG A 98 -33.31 -33.31 4.77
N ARG A 99 -33.40 -32.32 3.88
CA ARG A 99 -32.52 -31.13 3.90
C ARG A 99 -32.71 -30.31 5.17
N ALA A 100 -33.95 -30.12 5.63
CA ALA A 100 -34.24 -29.39 6.85
C ALA A 100 -33.66 -30.07 8.09
N ILE A 101 -33.71 -31.40 8.17
CA ILE A 101 -33.09 -32.18 9.25
C ILE A 101 -31.56 -32.05 9.19
N LEU A 102 -30.95 -32.22 8.01
CA LEU A 102 -29.50 -32.04 7.83
C LEU A 102 -29.04 -30.64 8.22
N GLN A 103 -29.80 -29.60 7.86
CA GLN A 103 -29.50 -28.23 8.25
C GLN A 103 -29.52 -28.08 9.78
N LYS A 104 -30.53 -28.64 10.46
CA LYS A 104 -30.60 -28.63 11.93
C LYS A 104 -29.40 -29.34 12.56
N GLU A 105 -29.03 -30.51 12.06
CA GLU A 105 -27.86 -31.26 12.54
C GLU A 105 -26.56 -30.48 12.32
N TRP A 106 -26.38 -29.90 11.13
CA TRP A 106 -25.24 -29.06 10.81
C TRP A 106 -25.13 -27.86 11.75
N THR A 107 -26.24 -27.16 12.01
CA THR A 107 -26.23 -26.02 12.95
C THR A 107 -25.87 -26.44 14.37
N ARG A 108 -26.33 -27.62 14.84
CA ARG A 108 -25.95 -28.16 16.16
C ARG A 108 -24.45 -28.46 16.21
N ALA A 109 -23.93 -29.17 15.20
CA ALA A 109 -22.51 -29.50 15.11
C ALA A 109 -21.65 -28.24 15.08
N ARG A 110 -22.02 -27.24 14.26
CA ARG A 110 -21.27 -25.99 14.15
C ARG A 110 -21.29 -25.20 15.46
N THR A 111 -22.44 -25.15 16.13
CA THR A 111 -22.56 -24.52 17.46
C THR A 111 -21.63 -25.20 18.46
N GLN A 112 -21.61 -26.53 18.51
CA GLN A 112 -20.73 -27.28 19.41
C GLN A 112 -19.25 -27.01 19.13
N MET A 113 -18.84 -26.97 17.85
CA MET A 113 -17.46 -26.60 17.47
C MET A 113 -17.11 -25.20 17.96
N CYS A 114 -17.97 -24.21 17.70
CA CYS A 114 -17.72 -22.83 18.13
C CYS A 114 -17.61 -22.71 19.65
N LEU A 115 -18.46 -23.43 20.40
CA LEU A 115 -18.38 -23.47 21.86
C LEU A 115 -17.06 -24.09 22.34
N GLY A 116 -16.59 -25.15 21.68
CA GLY A 116 -15.28 -25.75 21.96
C GLY A 116 -14.14 -24.77 21.72
N ASP A 117 -14.18 -24.03 20.61
CA ASP A 117 -13.18 -23.01 20.27
C ASP A 117 -13.16 -21.88 21.32
N TYR A 118 -14.33 -21.39 21.74
CA TYR A 118 -14.40 -20.37 22.79
C TYR A 118 -13.85 -20.87 24.12
N GLN A 119 -14.21 -22.08 24.54
CA GLN A 119 -13.67 -22.67 25.77
C GLN A 119 -12.15 -22.85 25.70
N MET A 120 -11.61 -23.19 24.53
CA MET A 120 -10.17 -23.29 24.32
C MET A 120 -9.48 -21.92 24.44
N ILE A 121 -10.03 -20.89 23.79
CA ILE A 121 -9.52 -19.52 23.87
C ILE A 121 -9.54 -19.02 25.33
N ASP A 122 -10.65 -19.23 26.05
CA ASP A 122 -10.78 -18.84 27.46
C ASP A 122 -9.74 -19.54 28.34
N ARG A 123 -9.45 -20.81 28.07
CA ARG A 123 -8.40 -21.56 28.77
C ARG A 123 -7.01 -20.98 28.48
N ILE A 124 -6.71 -20.64 27.23
CA ILE A 124 -5.43 -20.04 26.83
C ILE A 124 -5.26 -18.66 27.47
N LEU A 125 -6.31 -17.82 27.45
CA LEU A 125 -6.26 -16.50 28.05
C LEU A 125 -6.12 -16.57 29.58
N SER A 126 -6.85 -17.46 30.23
CA SER A 126 -6.75 -17.64 31.68
C SER A 126 -5.41 -18.24 32.12
N SER A 127 -4.80 -19.13 31.32
CA SER A 127 -3.45 -19.63 31.61
C SER A 127 -2.39 -18.56 31.38
N GLN A 128 -2.51 -17.77 30.31
CA GLN A 128 -1.63 -16.62 30.04
C GLN A 128 -1.69 -15.60 31.18
N GLN A 129 -2.89 -15.21 31.61
CA GLN A 129 -3.07 -14.24 32.70
C GLN A 129 -2.45 -14.75 34.01
N LYS A 130 -2.73 -16.01 34.38
CA LYS A 130 -2.12 -16.61 35.57
C LYS A 130 -0.60 -16.62 35.49
N ALA A 131 -0.03 -16.96 34.34
CA ALA A 131 1.41 -16.95 34.15
C ALA A 131 2.01 -15.54 34.31
N LEU A 132 1.34 -14.50 33.79
CA LEU A 132 1.77 -13.11 33.96
C LEU A 132 1.63 -12.62 35.41
N ASP A 133 0.58 -13.03 36.11
CA ASP A 133 0.36 -12.68 37.52
C ASP A 133 1.44 -13.31 38.41
N GLU A 134 1.83 -14.56 38.16
CA GLU A 134 2.96 -15.19 38.87
C GLU A 134 4.30 -14.56 38.49
N LEU A 135 4.55 -14.30 37.20
CA LEU A 135 5.76 -13.64 36.73
C LEU A 135 5.95 -12.28 37.42
N ARG A 136 4.88 -11.51 37.59
CA ARG A 136 4.93 -10.21 38.27
C ARG A 136 5.30 -10.33 39.75
N LYS A 137 4.86 -11.40 40.44
CA LYS A 137 5.24 -11.64 41.85
C LYS A 137 6.72 -12.01 41.98
N GLU A 138 7.26 -12.71 40.99
CA GLU A 138 8.67 -13.13 40.97
C GLU A 138 9.61 -12.00 40.54
N SER A 139 9.27 -11.27 39.47
CA SER A 139 10.05 -10.17 38.92
C SER A 139 9.18 -9.17 38.16
N GLU A 140 9.15 -7.92 38.64
CA GLU A 140 8.42 -6.84 37.99
C GLU A 140 9.09 -6.39 36.68
N GLU A 141 10.42 -6.45 36.59
CA GLU A 141 11.17 -6.07 35.39
C GLU A 141 10.81 -6.97 34.19
N LEU A 142 10.81 -8.29 34.40
CA LEU A 142 10.46 -9.27 33.35
C LEU A 142 8.99 -9.16 32.93
N TYR A 143 8.09 -8.84 33.86
CA TYR A 143 6.70 -8.58 33.53
C TYR A 143 6.54 -7.37 32.61
N LEU A 144 7.26 -6.27 32.90
CA LEU A 144 7.22 -5.06 32.07
C LEU A 144 7.75 -5.30 30.66
N GLU A 145 8.74 -6.17 30.49
CA GLU A 145 9.24 -6.58 29.17
C GLU A 145 8.22 -7.48 28.45
N ALA A 146 7.68 -8.50 29.13
CA ALA A 146 6.77 -9.48 28.53
C ALA A 146 5.43 -8.88 28.04
N VAL A 147 4.97 -7.79 28.64
CA VAL A 147 3.72 -7.10 28.25
C VAL A 147 3.91 -6.18 27.04
N GLN A 148 5.16 -5.86 26.66
CA GLN A 148 5.42 -5.00 25.51
C GLN A 148 4.97 -5.65 24.20
N LEU A 149 4.54 -4.81 23.26
CA LEU A 149 4.19 -5.26 21.92
C LEU A 149 5.46 -5.63 21.15
N ASP A 150 5.52 -6.85 20.65
CA ASP A 150 6.58 -7.26 19.75
C ASP A 150 6.32 -6.71 18.34
N HIS A 151 7.15 -5.77 17.92
CA HIS A 151 7.08 -5.14 16.61
C HIS A 151 7.57 -6.06 15.48
N GLU A 152 8.27 -7.16 15.77
CA GLU A 152 8.77 -8.11 14.77
C GLU A 152 7.66 -9.03 14.21
N ILE A 153 6.52 -9.11 14.90
CA ILE A 153 5.37 -9.91 14.46
C ILE A 153 4.78 -9.37 13.15
N PHE A 154 4.95 -8.08 12.84
CA PHE A 154 4.40 -7.47 11.62
C PHE A 154 5.51 -7.21 10.58
N PRO A 155 5.37 -7.65 9.32
CA PRO A 155 4.21 -8.34 8.73
C PRO A 155 4.24 -9.88 8.89
N PHE A 156 3.20 -10.45 9.50
CA PHE A 156 2.99 -11.90 9.58
C PHE A 156 2.32 -12.44 8.30
N THR A 157 2.90 -13.49 7.71
CA THR A 157 2.31 -14.20 6.55
C THR A 157 2.24 -15.70 6.81
N ALA A 158 1.07 -16.30 6.60
CA ALA A 158 0.86 -17.74 6.70
C ALA A 158 0.11 -18.27 5.48
N SER A 159 0.49 -19.46 5.00
CA SER A 159 -0.25 -20.19 3.97
C SER A 159 -1.15 -21.24 4.64
N GLY A 160 -2.39 -21.35 4.16
CA GLY A 160 -3.29 -22.41 4.59
C GLY A 160 -2.79 -23.82 4.23
N PRO A 161 -3.31 -24.86 4.90
CA PRO A 161 -2.95 -26.24 4.60
C PRO A 161 -3.40 -26.65 3.18
N LYS A 162 -2.61 -27.50 2.53
CA LYS A 162 -2.94 -28.07 1.21
C LYS A 162 -3.60 -29.43 1.39
N ILE A 163 -4.52 -29.78 0.49
CA ILE A 163 -5.19 -31.10 0.48
C ILE A 163 -4.15 -32.23 0.36
N THR A 164 -3.09 -32.01 -0.42
CA THR A 164 -1.99 -32.98 -0.60
C THR A 164 -0.65 -32.27 -0.40
N PRO A 165 0.30 -32.87 0.34
CA PRO A 165 1.63 -32.30 0.51
C PRO A 165 2.43 -32.34 -0.80
N PRO A 166 3.40 -31.43 -1.00
CA PRO A 166 4.23 -31.43 -2.20
C PRO A 166 5.14 -32.65 -2.23
N ILE A 167 5.19 -33.32 -3.39
CA ILE A 167 6.16 -34.40 -3.65
C ILE A 167 7.50 -33.75 -3.99
N LYS A 168 8.60 -34.20 -3.36
CA LYS A 168 9.95 -33.75 -3.70
C LYS A 168 10.25 -34.17 -5.15
N LYS A 169 10.65 -33.22 -5.99
CA LYS A 169 11.20 -33.55 -7.31
C LYS A 169 12.60 -34.13 -7.10
N LEU A 170 12.85 -35.33 -7.63
CA LEU A 170 14.17 -35.96 -7.69
C LEU A 170 15.03 -35.28 -8.77
#